data_AF-A0A7C4J3P9-F1
#
_entry.id   AF-A0A7C4J3P9-F1
#
_cell.length_a   1.000
_cell.length_b   1.000
_cell.length_c   1.000
_cell.angle_alpha   90.00
_cell.angle_beta   90.00
_cell.angle_gamma   90.00
#
_symmetry.space_group_name_H-M   'P 1'
#
loop_
_entity.id
_entity.type
_entity.pdbx_description
1 polymer ?
#
loop_
_entity_poly.entity_id
_entity_poly.type
_entity_poly.pdbx_seq_one_letter_code
_entity_poly.pdbx_strand_id
1 'polypeptide(L)'
;MDEKILAQLIKDVISDELKAIKAEMATKEDLKAFATKDDLKAFATKDDLKAFATKDDLKAFATKDDLKAFATKEDLKDFATKEDFLEFESRLSSTVERIREGIRLSLIEVEQELRDIKSKLRFYDFDYISRQNDAMIKILKDLYEEKTFISHRMKDHEARLEIIESKLGN
;
A
#
# COMPACT_ATOMS: atom_id res chain seq x y z
N MET A 1 79.37 20.34 -98.88
CA MET A 1 79.50 20.58 -97.43
C MET A 1 80.70 19.77 -96.98
N ASP A 2 81.66 20.37 -96.28
CA ASP A 2 82.91 19.70 -95.89
C ASP A 2 82.64 18.65 -94.79
N GLU A 3 83.16 17.43 -94.93
CA GLU A 3 82.90 16.28 -94.05
C GLU A 3 83.27 16.56 -92.59
N LYS A 4 84.27 17.43 -92.41
CA LYS A 4 84.73 17.93 -91.11
C LYS A 4 83.68 18.78 -90.38
N ILE A 5 82.87 19.52 -91.13
CA ILE A 5 81.77 20.34 -90.57
C ILE A 5 80.64 19.42 -90.10
N LEU A 6 80.33 18.37 -90.87
CA LEU A 6 79.29 17.40 -90.51
C LEU A 6 79.66 16.62 -89.23
N ALA A 7 80.92 16.20 -89.10
CA ALA A 7 81.41 15.49 -87.90
C ALA A 7 81.36 16.36 -86.63
N GLN A 8 81.67 17.66 -86.74
CA GLN A 8 81.59 18.58 -85.61
C GLN A 8 80.14 18.81 -85.17
N LEU A 9 79.22 18.98 -86.13
CA LEU A 9 77.79 19.15 -85.86
C LEU A 9 77.19 17.93 -85.15
N ILE A 10 77.55 16.71 -85.58
CA ILE A 10 77.12 15.47 -84.92
C ILE A 10 77.65 15.40 -83.49
N LYS A 11 78.93 15.77 -83.27
CA LYS A 11 79.53 15.77 -81.94
C LYS A 11 78.84 16.75 -80.99
N ASP A 12 78.49 17.92 -81.50
CA ASP A 12 77.82 18.96 -80.70
C ASP A 12 76.39 18.55 -80.36
N VAL A 13 75.62 18.00 -81.32
CA VAL A 13 74.28 17.43 -81.08
C VAL A 13 74.33 16.31 -80.05
N ILE A 14 75.24 15.35 -80.17
CA ILE A 14 75.37 14.24 -79.22
C ILE A 14 75.77 14.74 -77.82
N SER A 15 76.68 15.71 -77.75
CA SER A 15 77.08 16.33 -76.48
C SER A 15 75.90 17.01 -75.79
N ASP A 16 75.09 17.74 -76.56
CA ASP A 16 73.94 18.47 -76.04
C ASP A 16 72.81 17.52 -75.62
N GLU A 17 72.55 16.46 -76.38
CA GLU A 17 71.61 15.39 -76.00
C GLU A 17 72.05 14.65 -74.73
N LEU A 18 73.35 14.33 -74.58
CA LEU A 18 73.86 13.68 -73.37
C LEU A 18 73.75 14.59 -72.13
N LYS A 19 73.94 15.89 -72.28
CA LYS A 19 73.71 16.86 -71.20
C LYS A 19 72.23 16.92 -70.83
N ALA A 20 71.33 16.92 -71.82
CA ALA A 20 69.88 16.92 -71.58
C ALA A 20 69.43 15.65 -70.82
N ILE A 21 69.87 14.47 -71.27
CA ILE A 21 69.57 13.20 -70.58
C ILE A 21 70.08 13.22 -69.14
N LYS A 22 71.31 13.70 -68.92
CA LYS A 22 71.90 13.79 -67.58
C LYS A 22 71.17 14.79 -66.67
N ALA A 23 70.54 15.82 -67.24
CA ALA A 23 69.71 16.77 -66.51
C ALA A 23 68.31 16.21 -66.17
N GLU A 24 67.79 15.29 -66.98
CA GLU A 24 66.48 14.65 -66.75
C GLU A 24 66.56 13.39 -65.86
N MET A 25 67.73 12.76 -65.74
CA MET A 25 67.90 11.60 -64.87
C MET A 25 67.97 12.00 -63.39
N ALA A 26 67.11 11.38 -62.59
CA ALA A 26 67.19 11.49 -61.14
C ALA A 26 68.56 11.02 -60.62
N THR A 27 69.18 11.87 -59.82
CA THR A 27 70.45 11.61 -59.14
C THR A 27 70.21 10.82 -57.85
N LYS A 28 71.28 10.28 -57.26
CA LYS A 28 71.18 9.62 -55.95
C LYS A 28 70.69 10.59 -54.86
N GLU A 29 71.01 11.87 -55.01
CA GLU A 29 70.58 12.96 -54.14
C GLU A 29 69.06 13.19 -54.25
N ASP A 30 68.49 13.13 -55.46
CA ASP A 30 67.04 13.25 -55.68
C ASP A 30 66.26 12.12 -55.00
N LEU A 31 66.86 10.92 -54.89
CA LEU A 31 66.26 9.77 -54.21
C LEU A 31 66.36 9.83 -52.68
N LYS A 32 67.22 10.69 -52.10
CA LYS A 32 67.34 10.84 -50.63
C LYS A 32 66.12 11.55 -50.01
N ALA A 33 65.32 12.25 -50.82
CA ALA A 33 64.09 12.88 -50.37
C ALA A 33 62.91 11.89 -50.25
N PHE A 34 63.06 10.64 -50.72
CA PHE A 34 62.07 9.59 -50.52
C PHE A 34 62.20 8.97 -49.13
N ALA A 35 61.05 8.59 -48.55
CA ALA A 35 61.00 7.90 -47.28
C ALA A 35 61.91 6.66 -47.26
N THR A 36 62.81 6.65 -46.30
CA THR A 36 63.75 5.57 -46.01
C THR A 36 63.11 4.54 -45.08
N LYS A 37 63.78 3.39 -44.91
CA LYS A 37 63.34 2.39 -43.92
C LYS A 37 63.36 2.92 -42.49
N ASP A 38 64.18 3.94 -42.20
CA ASP A 38 64.23 4.55 -40.88
C ASP A 38 63.02 5.45 -40.62
N ASP A 39 62.47 6.10 -41.66
CA ASP A 39 61.23 6.89 -41.55
C ASP A 39 60.02 6.02 -41.19
N LEU A 40 60.07 4.72 -41.52
CA LEU A 40 59.02 3.76 -41.14
C LEU A 40 59.10 3.28 -39.69
N LYS A 41 60.22 3.48 -38.98
CA LYS A 41 60.39 3.06 -37.58
C LYS A 41 59.58 3.89 -36.59
N ALA A 42 59.14 5.08 -36.98
CA ALA A 42 58.28 5.94 -36.16
C ALA A 42 56.80 5.50 -36.17
N PHE A 43 56.41 4.55 -37.04
CA PHE A 43 55.05 4.01 -37.04
C PHE A 43 54.90 2.89 -36.01
N ALA A 44 53.70 2.81 -35.43
CA ALA A 44 53.33 1.75 -34.50
C ALA A 44 53.55 0.37 -35.16
N THR A 45 54.27 -0.48 -34.45
CA THR A 45 54.53 -1.87 -34.80
C THR A 45 53.39 -2.76 -34.33
N LYS A 46 53.39 -4.02 -34.79
CA LYS A 46 52.43 -5.02 -34.30
C LYS A 46 52.57 -5.30 -32.80
N ASP A 47 53.75 -5.08 -32.23
CA ASP A 47 53.98 -5.28 -30.80
C ASP A 47 53.38 -4.14 -29.97
N ASP A 48 53.39 -2.90 -30.48
CA ASP A 48 52.73 -1.75 -29.83
C ASP A 48 51.21 -1.95 -29.70
N LEU A 49 50.61 -2.75 -30.58
CA LEU A 49 49.18 -3.08 -30.55
C LEU A 49 48.82 -4.18 -29.53
N LYS A 50 49.79 -4.94 -29.01
CA LYS A 50 49.54 -6.02 -28.03
C LYS A 50 49.15 -5.52 -26.64
N ALA A 51 49.45 -4.26 -26.33
CA ALA A 51 49.07 -3.64 -25.06
C ALA A 51 47.59 -3.21 -25.01
N PHE A 52 46.88 -3.25 -26.13
CA PHE A 52 45.45 -2.94 -26.17
C PHE A 52 44.61 -4.16 -25.82
N ALA A 53 43.50 -3.91 -25.13
CA ALA A 53 42.52 -4.95 -24.81
C ALA A 53 42.03 -5.63 -26.10
N THR A 54 42.10 -6.95 -26.09
CA THR A 54 41.64 -7.84 -27.13
C THR A 54 40.16 -8.17 -26.95
N LYS A 55 39.56 -8.79 -27.96
CA LYS A 55 38.18 -9.30 -27.84
C LYS A 55 38.03 -10.36 -26.76
N ASP A 56 39.10 -11.08 -26.42
CA ASP A 56 39.08 -12.09 -25.37
C ASP A 56 39.04 -11.46 -23.97
N ASP A 57 39.70 -10.30 -23.78
CA ASP A 57 39.63 -9.53 -22.54
C ASP A 57 38.21 -9.04 -22.23
N LEU A 58 37.38 -8.85 -23.26
CA LEU A 58 35.97 -8.45 -23.11
C LEU A 58 35.05 -9.60 -22.71
N LYS A 59 35.47 -10.87 -22.86
CA LYS A 59 34.63 -12.04 -22.52
C LYS A 59 34.41 -12.23 -21.02
N ALA A 60 35.26 -11.62 -20.18
CA ALA A 60 35.13 -11.65 -18.74
C ALA A 60 34.03 -10.70 -18.20
N PHE A 61 33.50 -9.79 -19.04
CA PHE A 61 32.41 -8.91 -18.65
C PHE A 61 31.05 -9.56 -18.85
N ALA A 62 30.11 -9.22 -17.96
CA ALA A 62 28.73 -9.66 -18.08
C ALA A 62 28.12 -9.24 -19.43
N THR A 63 27.49 -10.19 -20.09
CA THR A 63 26.81 -10.05 -21.36
C THR A 63 25.32 -9.73 -21.15
N LYS A 64 24.63 -9.37 -22.24
CA LYS A 64 23.18 -9.20 -22.20
C LYS A 64 22.44 -10.48 -21.83
N ASP A 65 23.02 -11.65 -22.13
CA ASP A 65 22.41 -12.94 -21.80
C ASP A 65 22.48 -13.21 -20.29
N ASP A 66 23.53 -12.77 -19.61
CA ASP A 66 23.67 -12.88 -18.16
C ASP A 66 22.60 -12.07 -17.40
N LEU A 67 22.06 -11.02 -18.03
CA LEU A 67 21.00 -10.19 -17.45
C LEU A 67 19.59 -10.78 -17.63
N LYS A 68 19.39 -11.78 -18.50
CA LYS A 68 18.07 -12.39 -18.75
C LYS A 68 17.51 -13.17 -17.57
N ALA A 69 18.38 -13.60 -16.64
CA ALA A 69 17.97 -14.33 -15.44
C ALA A 69 17.37 -13.41 -14.35
N PHE A 70 17.48 -12.08 -14.49
CA PHE A 70 16.91 -11.14 -13.54
C PHE A 70 15.46 -10.81 -13.88
N ALA A 71 14.65 -10.62 -12.82
CA ALA A 71 13.28 -10.16 -12.96
C ALA A 71 13.21 -8.82 -13.71
N THR A 72 12.30 -8.76 -14.66
CA THR A 72 12.01 -7.60 -15.48
C THR A 72 10.86 -6.79 -14.88
N LYS A 73 10.63 -5.59 -15.42
CA LYS A 73 9.45 -4.79 -15.05
C LYS A 73 8.14 -5.49 -15.41
N GLU A 74 8.15 -6.38 -16.40
CA GLU A 74 6.97 -7.14 -16.83
C GLU A 74 6.60 -8.19 -15.79
N ASP A 75 7.60 -8.85 -15.19
CA ASP A 75 7.41 -9.85 -14.12
C ASP A 75 6.78 -9.25 -12.84
N LEU A 76 6.83 -7.92 -12.68
CA LEU A 76 6.27 -7.21 -11.54
C LEU A 76 4.86 -6.67 -11.78
N LYS A 77 4.32 -6.72 -13.01
CA LYS A 77 3.01 -6.12 -13.34
C LYS A 77 1.84 -6.78 -12.61
N ASP A 78 1.97 -8.06 -12.28
CA ASP A 78 0.91 -8.83 -11.62
C ASP A 78 0.93 -8.68 -10.09
N PHE A 79 1.90 -7.96 -9.53
CA PHE A 79 1.98 -7.69 -8.11
C PHE A 79 1.13 -6.47 -7.74
N ALA A 80 0.50 -6.55 -6.56
CA ALA A 80 -0.24 -5.43 -5.98
C ALA A 80 0.67 -4.20 -5.84
N THR A 81 0.17 -3.08 -6.34
CA THR A 81 0.80 -1.77 -6.29
C THR A 81 0.44 -1.04 -5.00
N LYS A 82 1.13 0.06 -4.71
CA LYS A 82 0.78 0.91 -3.58
C LYS A 82 -0.62 1.49 -3.73
N GLU A 83 -1.00 1.84 -4.94
CA GLU A 83 -2.33 2.33 -5.30
C GLU A 83 -3.42 1.31 -4.97
N ASP A 84 -3.20 0.02 -5.25
CA ASP A 84 -4.14 -1.05 -4.90
C ASP A 84 -4.37 -1.13 -3.38
N PHE A 85 -3.30 -0.98 -2.58
CA PHE A 85 -3.39 -0.93 -1.13
C PHE A 85 -4.13 0.31 -0.62
N LEU A 86 -3.91 1.47 -1.22
CA LEU A 86 -4.61 2.71 -0.86
C LEU A 86 -6.11 2.62 -1.20
N GLU A 87 -6.46 2.03 -2.33
CA GLU A 87 -7.85 1.78 -2.68
C GLU A 87 -8.50 0.81 -1.70
N PHE A 88 -7.80 -0.28 -1.35
CA PHE A 88 -8.27 -1.23 -0.33
C PHE A 88 -8.47 -0.56 1.03
N GLU A 89 -7.52 0.24 1.50
CA GLU A 89 -7.63 0.99 2.76
C GLU A 89 -8.83 1.93 2.76
N SER A 90 -9.03 2.68 1.67
CA SER A 90 -10.17 3.59 1.51
C SER A 90 -11.50 2.84 1.59
N ARG A 91 -11.62 1.71 0.87
CA ARG A 91 -12.81 0.85 0.91
C ARG A 91 -13.05 0.27 2.29
N LEU A 92 -12.00 -0.18 2.97
CA LEU A 92 -12.08 -0.71 4.33
C LEU A 92 -12.55 0.36 5.32
N SER A 93 -11.94 1.54 5.29
CA SER A 93 -12.30 2.69 6.12
C SER A 93 -13.77 3.08 5.93
N SER A 94 -14.23 3.18 4.68
CA SER A 94 -15.64 3.48 4.37
C SER A 94 -16.61 2.43 4.92
N THR A 95 -16.21 1.15 4.90
CA THR A 95 -17.03 0.03 5.38
C THR A 95 -17.11 0.06 6.91
N VAL A 96 -15.99 0.31 7.58
CA VAL A 96 -15.91 0.45 9.03
C VAL A 96 -16.78 1.61 9.51
N GLU A 97 -16.71 2.78 8.86
CA GLU A 97 -17.55 3.93 9.24
C GLU A 97 -19.04 3.66 9.02
N ARG A 98 -19.42 2.96 7.94
CA ARG A 98 -20.81 2.54 7.72
C ARG A 98 -21.30 1.59 8.81
N ILE A 99 -20.47 0.63 9.24
CA ILE A 99 -20.79 -0.30 10.32
C ILE A 99 -20.92 0.45 11.64
N ARG A 100 -19.97 1.32 11.97
CA ARG A 100 -19.99 2.16 13.18
C ARG A 100 -21.27 2.97 13.25
N GLU A 101 -21.65 3.63 12.17
CA GLU A 101 -22.85 4.47 12.13
C GLU A 101 -24.13 3.64 12.25
N GLY A 102 -24.19 2.48 11.59
CA GLY A 102 -25.29 1.53 11.75
C GLY A 102 -25.46 1.10 13.21
N ILE A 103 -24.37 0.71 13.88
CA ILE A 103 -24.38 0.34 15.31
C ILE A 103 -24.85 1.51 16.17
N ARG A 104 -24.36 2.72 15.92
CA ARG A 104 -24.74 3.94 16.66
C ARG A 104 -26.24 4.19 16.59
N LEU A 105 -26.83 4.09 15.41
CA LEU A 105 -28.26 4.30 15.20
C LEU A 105 -29.10 3.22 15.89
N SER A 106 -28.75 1.95 15.73
CA SER A 106 -29.43 0.86 16.42
C SER A 106 -29.35 0.97 17.94
N LEU A 107 -28.23 1.45 18.49
CA LEU A 107 -28.08 1.67 19.93
C LEU A 107 -29.05 2.76 20.43
N ILE A 108 -29.18 3.85 19.68
CA ILE A 108 -30.13 4.93 20.01
C ILE A 108 -31.57 4.43 20.01
N GLU A 109 -31.93 3.62 19.01
CA GLU A 109 -33.26 3.02 18.91
C GLU A 109 -33.55 2.11 20.11
N VAL A 110 -32.63 1.20 20.45
CA VAL A 110 -32.74 0.33 21.64
C VAL A 110 -32.86 1.14 22.93
N GLU A 111 -32.08 2.22 23.08
CA GLU A 111 -32.19 3.08 24.26
C GLU A 111 -33.55 3.79 24.35
N GLN A 112 -34.13 4.20 23.22
CA GLN A 112 -35.46 4.80 23.17
C GLN A 112 -36.52 3.78 23.56
N GLU A 113 -36.49 2.58 22.99
CA GLU A 113 -37.40 1.49 23.36
C GLU A 113 -37.31 1.14 24.84
N LEU A 114 -36.09 1.08 25.40
CA LEU A 114 -35.89 0.84 26.83
C LEU A 114 -36.48 1.97 27.69
N ARG A 115 -36.32 3.23 27.28
CA ARG A 115 -36.92 4.38 27.96
C ARG A 115 -38.45 4.31 27.93
N ASP A 116 -39.03 3.90 26.82
CA ASP A 116 -40.47 3.73 26.66
C ASP A 116 -41.01 2.58 27.52
N ILE A 117 -40.35 1.42 27.48
CA ILE A 117 -40.69 0.27 28.34
C ILE A 117 -40.62 0.66 29.81
N LYS A 118 -39.55 1.35 30.24
CA LYS A 118 -39.41 1.83 31.62
C LYS A 118 -40.53 2.80 32.01
N SER A 119 -40.95 3.66 31.09
CA SER A 119 -42.07 4.58 31.33
C SER A 119 -43.40 3.83 31.44
N LYS A 120 -43.65 2.87 30.56
CA LYS A 120 -44.83 2.00 30.64
C LYS A 120 -44.85 1.20 31.93
N LEU A 121 -43.72 0.62 32.36
CA LEU A 121 -43.61 -0.12 33.62
C LEU A 121 -43.84 0.77 34.85
N ARG A 122 -43.37 2.03 34.84
CA ARG A 122 -43.74 3.00 35.89
C ARG A 122 -45.24 3.27 35.91
N PHE A 123 -45.88 3.24 34.75
CA PHE A 123 -47.33 3.44 34.61
C PHE A 123 -48.15 2.17 34.85
N TYR A 124 -47.54 0.98 34.82
CA TYR A 124 -48.04 -0.22 35.48
C TYR A 124 -47.90 -0.07 37.01
N ASP A 125 -48.39 1.06 37.51
CA ASP A 125 -49.26 1.21 38.67
C ASP A 125 -48.95 0.37 39.91
N PHE A 126 -47.67 0.11 40.18
CA PHE A 126 -47.22 -0.35 41.49
C PHE A 126 -47.66 0.64 42.57
N ASP A 127 -47.65 1.94 42.27
CA ASP A 127 -48.17 3.00 43.14
C ASP A 127 -49.69 2.90 43.29
N TYR A 128 -50.45 2.68 42.22
CA TYR A 128 -51.90 2.53 42.30
C TYR A 128 -52.30 1.28 43.08
N ILE A 129 -51.68 0.14 42.77
CA ILE A 129 -51.90 -1.13 43.47
C ILE A 129 -51.47 -1.00 44.95
N SER A 130 -50.34 -0.35 45.23
CA SER A 130 -49.91 -0.11 46.62
C SER A 130 -50.90 0.76 47.38
N ARG A 131 -51.42 1.84 46.77
CA ARG A 131 -52.47 2.68 47.38
C ARG A 131 -53.76 1.91 47.62
N GLN A 132 -54.19 1.06 46.67
CA GLN A 132 -55.36 0.20 46.85
C GLN A 132 -55.13 -0.81 47.98
N ASN A 133 -53.93 -1.39 48.06
CA ASN A 133 -53.57 -2.31 49.14
C ASN A 133 -53.56 -1.62 50.51
N ASP A 134 -53.01 -0.41 50.62
CA ASP A 134 -53.04 0.37 51.86
C ASP A 134 -54.47 0.68 52.30
N ALA A 135 -55.34 1.05 51.36
CA ALA A 135 -56.75 1.28 51.61
C ALA A 135 -57.46 0.00 52.10
N MET A 136 -57.22 -1.14 51.44
CA MET A 136 -57.78 -2.43 51.85
C MET A 136 -57.28 -2.86 53.24
N ILE A 137 -55.99 -2.66 53.54
CA ILE A 137 -55.42 -2.99 54.87
C ILE A 137 -56.12 -2.17 55.96
N LYS A 138 -56.41 -0.89 55.71
CA LYS A 138 -57.13 -0.05 56.66
C LYS A 138 -58.54 -0.57 56.91
N ILE A 139 -59.30 -0.86 55.85
CA ILE A 139 -60.66 -1.41 55.95
C ILE A 139 -60.65 -2.75 56.69
N LEU A 140 -59.68 -3.63 56.43
CA LEU A 140 -59.56 -4.92 57.11
C LEU A 140 -59.30 -4.77 58.61
N LYS A 141 -58.49 -3.78 59.02
CA LYS A 141 -58.26 -3.48 60.44
C LYS A 141 -59.54 -3.00 61.11
N ASP A 142 -60.23 -2.04 60.49
CA ASP A 142 -61.48 -1.48 61.03
C ASP A 142 -62.55 -2.58 61.20
N LEU A 143 -62.71 -3.46 60.20
CA LEU A 143 -63.63 -4.60 60.27
C LEU A 143 -63.23 -5.62 61.35
N TYR A 144 -61.93 -5.86 61.55
CA TYR A 144 -61.47 -6.78 62.58
C TYR A 144 -61.75 -6.25 63.99
N GLU A 145 -61.54 -4.95 64.22
CA GLU A 145 -61.87 -4.27 65.47
C GLU A 145 -63.38 -4.32 65.75
N GLU A 146 -64.21 -4.00 64.75
CA GLU A 146 -65.67 -4.07 64.87
C GLU A 146 -66.15 -5.50 65.17
N LYS A 147 -65.66 -6.50 64.43
CA LYS A 147 -65.97 -7.92 64.69
C LYS A 147 -65.60 -8.30 66.13
N THR A 148 -64.43 -7.86 66.59
CA THR A 148 -63.96 -8.14 67.94
C THR A 148 -64.89 -7.52 68.98
N PHE A 149 -65.31 -6.27 68.78
CA PHE A 149 -66.26 -5.59 69.66
C PHE A 149 -67.62 -6.28 69.70
N ILE A 150 -68.19 -6.62 68.55
CA ILE A 150 -69.47 -7.33 68.44
C ILE A 150 -69.39 -8.69 69.15
N SER A 151 -68.29 -9.44 68.95
CA SER A 151 -68.09 -10.73 69.61
C SER A 151 -68.09 -10.61 71.14
N HIS A 152 -67.45 -9.58 71.70
CA HIS A 152 -67.50 -9.33 73.14
C HIS A 152 -68.91 -9.01 73.63
N ARG A 153 -69.65 -8.15 72.90
CA ARG A 153 -71.04 -7.83 73.26
C ARG A 153 -71.96 -9.03 73.19
N MET A 154 -71.80 -9.88 72.17
CA MET A 154 -72.59 -11.10 72.06
C MET A 154 -72.38 -12.03 73.26
N LYS A 155 -71.14 -12.22 73.71
CA LYS A 155 -70.84 -12.99 74.92
C LYS A 155 -71.49 -12.41 76.18
N ASP A 156 -71.47 -11.08 76.33
CA ASP A 156 -72.15 -10.41 77.45
C ASP A 156 -73.67 -10.59 77.37
N HIS A 157 -74.26 -10.46 76.18
CA HIS A 157 -75.69 -10.72 75.97
C HIS A 157 -76.07 -12.18 76.24
N GLU A 158 -75.26 -13.14 75.81
CA GLU A 158 -75.44 -14.58 76.05
C GLU A 158 -75.39 -14.90 77.55
N ALA A 159 -74.41 -14.37 78.28
CA ALA A 159 -74.33 -14.50 79.74
C ALA A 159 -75.54 -13.90 80.46
N ARG A 160 -76.04 -12.74 80.00
CA ARG A 160 -77.26 -12.13 80.57
C ARG A 160 -78.50 -12.98 80.29
N LEU A 161 -78.61 -13.60 79.11
CA LEU A 161 -79.72 -14.50 78.77
C LEU A 161 -79.69 -15.75 79.64
N GLU A 162 -78.54 -16.40 79.83
CA GLU A 162 -78.39 -17.55 80.75
C GLU A 162 -78.86 -17.21 82.17
N ILE A 163 -78.49 -16.02 82.67
CA ILE A 163 -78.95 -15.55 83.99
C ILE A 163 -80.47 -15.38 84.03
N ILE A 164 -81.10 -14.82 82.99
CA ILE A 164 -82.55 -14.64 82.94
C ILE A 164 -83.28 -15.99 82.84
N GLU A 165 -82.81 -16.90 81.98
CA GLU A 165 -83.36 -18.24 81.81
C GLU A 165 -83.31 -19.03 83.12
N SER A 166 -82.20 -18.96 83.87
CA SER A 166 -82.08 -19.59 85.18
C SER A 166 -83.07 -19.07 86.23
N LYS A 167 -83.50 -17.81 86.11
CA LYS A 167 -84.48 -17.17 87.00
C LYS A 167 -85.94 -17.49 86.62
N LEU A 168 -86.21 -17.78 85.35
CA LEU A 168 -87.54 -18.11 84.85
C LEU A 168 -87.83 -19.63 84.90
N GLY A 169 -86.79 -20.47 84.89
CA GLY A 169 -86.89 -21.93 84.95
C GLY A 169 -87.01 -22.53 86.37
N ASN A 170 -87.14 -21.69 87.40
CA ASN A 170 -87.43 -22.09 88.79
C ASN A 170 -88.81 -21.57 89.22
#